data_AF-A0YWZ6-F1
#
_entry.id   AF-A0YWZ6-F1
#
_cell.length_a   1.000
_cell.length_b   1.000
_cell.length_c   1.000
_cell.angle_alpha   90.00
_cell.angle_beta   90.00
_cell.angle_gamma   90.00
#
_symmetry.space_group_name_H-M   'P 1'
#
loop_
_entity.id
_entity.type
_entity.pdbx_description
1 polymer ?
#
loop_
_entity_poly.entity_id
_entity_poly.type
_entity_poly.pdbx_seq_one_letter_code
_entity_poly.pdbx_strand_id
1 'polypeptide(L)'
;MNESENEYQLKILDMAANLCLDKIATPTDENLIFMESNVDKIVWDMATEIYQQSGFKADLARVRDIVISRLEKMRYQIQLEAERKAVEEAKRLSELQEQAEQKAVEEAKRLSELREQAEQKATEEVKREPELRQQAEQKAAEEAKREAELKPEIFLQLRRVLAEQLGFDEEDVNLDSQIEYDLGADWADRTEIPMAIEEEFEIEISDEEIEKIHFPACTVRELFDYLYLKINDTTEIGKLEAKRLAKLREQVERKVAEANGLDELRKQTEGKLAEAQRLAKLREQAEGKLAEAKRLAELREQAERKAAEQAKCEAELREQAEQKAAEETKHLDELQKQAEQKVAEEAKRLSELQKQAEQKAAEEAKRLDELQKQDEIFLKLRRVLAEELLVDEEEVKLDSDIEYDLGLGSRSTYGLDYGLDHIELAMAIEEEFEIEIPDDVADKIGLKGYSRSACTVRELFNYLYQKINDTTKTE
;
A
#
# COMPACT_ATOMS: atom_id res chain seq x y z
N MET A 1 -29.19 6.29 -36.58
CA MET A 1 -28.30 5.12 -36.44
C MET A 1 -28.57 4.56 -35.06
N ASN A 2 -29.00 3.31 -34.99
CA ASN A 2 -29.53 2.71 -33.77
C ASN A 2 -28.42 2.52 -32.73
N GLU A 3 -28.73 2.79 -31.45
CA GLU A 3 -27.79 2.60 -30.33
C GLU A 3 -27.21 1.17 -30.28
N SER A 4 -27.97 0.17 -30.73
CA SER A 4 -27.55 -1.23 -30.84
C SER A 4 -26.48 -1.49 -31.92
N GLU A 5 -26.48 -0.72 -33.02
CA GLU A 5 -25.46 -0.85 -34.08
C GLU A 5 -24.13 -0.23 -33.64
N ASN A 6 -24.19 0.87 -32.87
CA ASN A 6 -23.00 1.48 -32.27
C ASN A 6 -22.36 0.57 -31.21
N GLU A 7 -23.15 -0.07 -30.36
CA GLU A 7 -22.64 -0.99 -29.33
C GLU A 7 -21.97 -2.23 -29.95
N TYR A 8 -22.52 -2.74 -31.07
CA TYR A 8 -21.93 -3.87 -31.80
C TYR A 8 -20.60 -3.50 -32.47
N GLN A 9 -20.54 -2.32 -33.10
CA GLN A 9 -19.29 -1.81 -33.70
C GLN A 9 -18.20 -1.55 -32.64
N LEU A 10 -18.57 -1.04 -31.46
CA LEU A 10 -17.67 -0.87 -30.33
C LEU A 10 -17.11 -2.21 -29.82
N LYS A 11 -17.94 -3.27 -29.74
CA LYS A 11 -17.48 -4.61 -29.35
C LYS A 11 -16.53 -5.22 -30.37
N ILE A 12 -16.76 -4.99 -31.67
CA ILE A 12 -15.85 -5.43 -32.73
C ILE A 12 -14.52 -4.69 -32.65
N LEU A 13 -14.55 -3.38 -32.39
CA LEU A 13 -13.34 -2.58 -32.19
C LEU A 13 -12.52 -3.09 -30.98
N ASP A 14 -13.18 -3.32 -29.84
CA ASP A 14 -12.55 -3.85 -28.63
C ASP A 14 -11.93 -5.24 -28.91
N MET A 15 -12.62 -6.10 -29.66
CA MET A 15 -12.11 -7.43 -30.01
C MET A 15 -10.90 -7.36 -30.97
N ALA A 16 -10.98 -6.53 -32.02
CA ALA A 16 -9.90 -6.35 -32.99
C ALA A 16 -8.65 -5.72 -32.33
N ALA A 17 -8.84 -4.72 -31.47
CA ALA A 17 -7.76 -4.09 -30.71
C ALA A 17 -7.06 -5.08 -29.76
N ASN A 18 -7.83 -5.89 -29.03
CA ASN A 18 -7.26 -6.93 -28.17
C ASN A 18 -6.49 -8.01 -28.96
N LEU A 19 -6.98 -8.39 -30.15
CA LEU A 19 -6.31 -9.36 -31.02
C LEU A 19 -4.94 -8.85 -31.54
N CYS A 20 -4.86 -7.54 -31.82
CA CYS A 20 -3.58 -6.90 -32.17
C CYS A 20 -2.64 -6.84 -30.96
N LEU A 21 -3.17 -6.56 -29.76
CA LEU A 21 -2.38 -6.51 -28.53
C LEU A 21 -1.81 -7.88 -28.15
N ASP A 22 -2.55 -8.98 -28.32
CA ASP A 22 -2.08 -10.32 -27.98
C ASP A 22 -0.83 -10.76 -28.77
N LYS A 23 -0.53 -10.14 -29.92
CA LYS A 23 0.70 -10.39 -30.69
C LYS A 23 1.94 -9.73 -30.11
N ILE A 24 1.77 -8.70 -29.27
CA ILE A 24 2.85 -7.84 -28.75
C ILE A 24 2.96 -7.96 -27.22
N ALA A 25 1.84 -8.27 -26.55
CA ALA A 25 1.65 -8.19 -25.11
C ALA A 25 1.82 -9.55 -24.41
N THR A 26 3.01 -10.15 -24.46
CA THR A 26 3.34 -11.19 -23.48
C THR A 26 3.72 -10.52 -22.14
N PRO A 27 3.28 -11.07 -20.99
CA PRO A 27 3.53 -10.48 -19.68
C PRO A 27 4.98 -10.73 -19.24
N THR A 28 5.91 -9.98 -19.83
CA THR A 28 7.32 -9.93 -19.44
C THR A 28 7.72 -8.49 -19.13
N ASP A 29 8.70 -8.31 -18.24
CA ASP A 29 9.19 -6.97 -17.86
C ASP A 29 9.68 -6.17 -19.07
N GLU A 30 10.37 -6.83 -20.01
CA GLU A 30 10.87 -6.21 -21.24
C GLU A 30 9.74 -5.70 -22.13
N ASN A 31 8.65 -6.46 -22.28
CA ASN A 31 7.51 -6.08 -23.11
C ASN A 31 6.63 -5.02 -22.43
N LEU A 32 6.54 -5.02 -21.10
CA LEU A 32 5.88 -3.96 -20.36
C LEU A 32 6.59 -2.61 -20.57
N ILE A 33 7.92 -2.58 -20.39
CA ILE A 33 8.75 -1.37 -20.59
C ILE A 33 8.66 -0.89 -22.05
N PHE A 34 8.70 -1.82 -23.01
CA PHE A 34 8.57 -1.52 -24.43
C PHE A 34 7.23 -0.87 -24.76
N MET A 35 6.12 -1.42 -24.25
CA MET A 35 4.79 -0.90 -24.53
C MET A 35 4.52 0.43 -23.83
N GLU A 36 5.00 0.65 -22.61
CA GLU A 36 4.90 1.94 -21.91
C GLU A 36 5.65 3.07 -22.62
N SER A 37 6.80 2.75 -23.19
CA SER A 37 7.63 3.74 -23.91
C SER A 37 7.08 4.06 -25.31
N ASN A 38 6.20 3.21 -25.85
CA ASN A 38 5.72 3.29 -27.23
C ASN A 38 4.19 3.35 -27.35
N VAL A 39 3.47 3.72 -26.29
CA VAL A 39 1.98 3.73 -26.27
C VAL A 39 1.40 4.44 -27.48
N ASP A 40 1.85 5.66 -27.78
CA ASP A 40 1.29 6.45 -28.88
C ASP A 40 1.55 5.83 -30.25
N LYS A 41 2.73 5.22 -30.42
CA LYS A 41 3.08 4.51 -31.65
C LYS A 41 2.23 3.25 -31.82
N ILE A 42 2.04 2.48 -30.75
CA ILE A 42 1.21 1.27 -30.74
C ILE A 42 -0.25 1.61 -31.02
N VAL A 43 -0.77 2.68 -30.42
CA VAL A 43 -2.13 3.17 -30.68
C VAL A 43 -2.30 3.56 -32.15
N TRP A 44 -1.30 4.24 -32.73
CA TRP A 44 -1.33 4.65 -34.14
C TRP A 44 -1.22 3.44 -35.10
N ASP A 45 -0.31 2.52 -34.83
CA ASP A 45 -0.12 1.29 -35.61
C ASP A 45 -1.40 0.43 -35.55
N MET A 46 -2.03 0.29 -34.38
CA MET A 46 -3.28 -0.44 -34.20
C MET A 46 -4.46 0.21 -34.93
N ALA A 47 -4.63 1.53 -34.82
CA ALA A 47 -5.70 2.24 -35.51
C ALA A 47 -5.55 2.12 -37.04
N THR A 48 -4.30 2.14 -37.52
CA THR A 48 -3.97 1.93 -38.94
C THR A 48 -4.30 0.50 -39.39
N GLU A 49 -3.91 -0.50 -38.59
CA GLU A 49 -4.18 -1.92 -38.88
C GLU A 49 -5.69 -2.21 -38.90
N ILE A 50 -6.44 -1.70 -37.92
CA ILE A 50 -7.90 -1.83 -37.85
C ILE A 50 -8.54 -1.20 -39.10
N TYR A 51 -8.08 -0.01 -39.51
CA TYR A 51 -8.57 0.65 -40.71
C TYR A 51 -8.26 -0.14 -41.99
N GLN A 52 -7.05 -0.72 -42.12
CA GLN A 52 -6.67 -1.52 -43.28
C GLN A 52 -7.48 -2.81 -43.41
N GLN A 53 -7.78 -3.48 -42.29
CA GLN A 53 -8.51 -4.75 -42.30
C GLN A 53 -10.03 -4.59 -42.43
N SER A 54 -10.60 -3.53 -41.85
CA SER A 54 -12.06 -3.37 -41.74
C SER A 54 -12.63 -2.19 -42.53
N GLY A 55 -11.79 -1.24 -42.97
CA GLY A 55 -12.22 0.04 -43.52
C GLY A 55 -12.83 1.01 -42.49
N PHE A 56 -12.90 0.61 -41.21
CA PHE A 56 -13.49 1.40 -40.13
C PHE A 56 -12.47 2.38 -39.54
N LYS A 57 -12.86 3.66 -39.42
CA LYS A 57 -12.04 4.66 -38.73
C LYS A 57 -12.18 4.51 -37.22
N ALA A 58 -11.22 3.84 -36.62
CA ALA A 58 -11.11 3.69 -35.17
C ALA A 58 -10.89 5.05 -34.48
N ASP A 59 -11.58 5.27 -33.36
CA ASP A 59 -11.28 6.38 -32.47
C ASP A 59 -10.00 6.09 -31.68
N LEU A 60 -8.98 6.95 -31.85
CA LEU A 60 -7.69 6.84 -31.19
C LEU A 60 -7.78 6.91 -29.66
N ALA A 61 -8.75 7.67 -29.12
CA ALA A 61 -8.95 7.75 -27.68
C ALA A 61 -9.38 6.39 -27.11
N ARG A 62 -10.34 5.74 -27.79
CA ARG A 62 -10.83 4.42 -27.39
C ARG A 62 -9.75 3.35 -27.53
N VAL A 63 -8.96 3.37 -28.60
CA VAL A 63 -7.83 2.44 -28.78
C VAL A 63 -6.79 2.65 -27.68
N ARG A 64 -6.49 3.89 -27.31
CA ARG A 64 -5.58 4.21 -26.20
C ARG A 64 -6.07 3.65 -24.87
N ASP A 65 -7.35 3.77 -24.54
CA ASP A 65 -7.91 3.21 -23.30
C ASP A 65 -7.77 1.69 -23.22
N ILE A 66 -7.95 0.99 -24.36
CA ILE A 66 -7.77 -0.47 -24.44
C ILE A 66 -6.30 -0.85 -24.20
N VAL A 67 -5.36 -0.11 -24.80
CA VAL A 67 -3.91 -0.32 -24.60
C VAL A 67 -3.52 -0.10 -23.14
N ILE A 68 -4.02 0.99 -22.51
CA ILE A 68 -3.76 1.30 -21.10
C ILE A 68 -4.33 0.21 -20.19
N SER A 69 -5.58 -0.23 -20.42
CA SER A 69 -6.18 -1.32 -19.63
C SER A 69 -5.41 -2.64 -19.76
N ARG A 70 -4.80 -2.91 -20.93
CA ARG A 70 -3.95 -4.08 -21.14
C ARG A 70 -2.61 -3.96 -20.39
N LEU A 71 -2.00 -2.78 -20.38
CA LEU A 71 -0.79 -2.46 -19.60
C LEU A 71 -1.03 -2.68 -18.10
N GLU A 72 -2.15 -2.20 -17.57
CA GLU A 72 -2.54 -2.40 -16.17
C GLU A 72 -2.68 -3.89 -15.83
N LYS A 73 -3.33 -4.67 -16.71
CA LYS A 73 -3.45 -6.13 -16.52
C LYS A 73 -2.09 -6.83 -16.53
N MET A 74 -1.16 -6.44 -17.40
CA MET A 74 0.17 -7.03 -17.42
C MET A 74 0.99 -6.65 -16.19
N ARG A 75 0.92 -5.40 -15.74
CA ARG A 75 1.53 -4.96 -14.47
C ARG A 75 1.09 -5.83 -13.31
N TYR A 76 -0.22 -6.04 -13.20
CA TYR A 76 -0.79 -6.90 -12.17
C TYR A 76 -0.31 -8.35 -12.27
N GLN A 77 -0.24 -8.92 -13.48
CA GLN A 77 0.23 -10.30 -13.67
C GLN A 77 1.73 -10.47 -13.31
N ILE A 78 2.58 -9.55 -13.78
CA ILE A 78 4.01 -9.55 -13.47
C ILE A 78 4.22 -9.40 -11.95
N GLN A 79 3.50 -8.48 -11.32
CA GLN A 79 3.57 -8.28 -9.88
C GLN A 79 3.13 -9.55 -9.11
N LEU A 80 2.02 -10.16 -9.50
CA LEU A 80 1.52 -11.37 -8.86
C LEU A 80 2.50 -12.55 -9.01
N GLU A 81 3.15 -12.69 -10.17
CA GLU A 81 4.18 -13.70 -10.38
C GLU A 81 5.44 -13.42 -9.57
N ALA A 82 5.86 -12.16 -9.46
CA ALA A 82 6.98 -11.76 -8.62
C ALA A 82 6.71 -12.03 -7.14
N GLU A 83 5.52 -11.69 -6.65
CA GLU A 83 5.08 -11.97 -5.28
C GLU A 83 5.04 -13.48 -5.01
N ARG A 84 4.52 -14.29 -5.94
CA ARG A 84 4.52 -15.75 -5.82
C ARG A 84 5.93 -16.32 -5.72
N LYS A 85 6.86 -15.87 -6.58
CA LYS A 85 8.27 -16.29 -6.54
C LYS A 85 8.93 -15.89 -5.22
N ALA A 86 8.68 -14.66 -4.73
CA ALA A 86 9.21 -14.20 -3.46
C ALA A 86 8.67 -15.03 -2.26
N VAL A 87 7.39 -15.38 -2.27
CA VAL A 87 6.80 -16.27 -1.25
C VAL A 87 7.41 -17.67 -1.30
N GLU A 88 7.62 -18.21 -2.50
CA GLU A 88 8.24 -19.53 -2.66
C GLU A 88 9.70 -19.54 -2.20
N GLU A 89 10.48 -18.52 -2.54
CA GLU A 89 11.84 -18.34 -2.06
C GLU A 89 11.91 -18.18 -0.54
N ALA A 90 11.00 -17.40 0.05
CA ALA A 90 10.91 -17.24 1.50
C ALA A 90 10.60 -18.57 2.20
N LYS A 91 9.71 -19.40 1.63
CA LYS A 91 9.43 -20.75 2.16
C LYS A 91 10.67 -21.65 2.10
N ARG A 92 11.38 -21.67 0.97
CA ARG A 92 12.61 -22.45 0.82
C ARG A 92 13.68 -22.02 1.84
N LEU A 93 13.81 -20.72 2.09
CA LEU A 93 14.73 -20.19 3.09
C LEU A 93 14.34 -20.61 4.51
N SER A 94 13.04 -20.57 4.85
CA SER A 94 12.52 -21.02 6.14
C SER A 94 12.79 -22.52 6.36
N GLU A 95 12.55 -23.36 5.34
CA GLU A 95 12.81 -24.81 5.42
C GLU A 95 14.31 -25.11 5.61
N LEU A 96 15.19 -24.39 4.90
CA LEU A 96 16.64 -24.51 5.08
C LEU A 96 17.09 -24.07 6.48
N GLN A 97 16.49 -23.03 7.04
CA GLN A 97 16.76 -22.59 8.41
C GLN A 97 16.35 -23.66 9.42
N GLU A 98 15.15 -24.21 9.30
CA GLU A 98 14.66 -25.27 10.19
C GLU A 98 15.55 -26.52 10.12
N GLN A 99 15.96 -26.94 8.92
CA GLN A 99 16.90 -28.05 8.75
C GLN A 99 18.27 -27.76 9.38
N ALA A 100 18.76 -26.52 9.28
CA ALA A 100 20.03 -26.13 9.87
C ALA A 100 19.96 -26.09 11.41
N GLU A 101 18.83 -25.66 11.98
CA GLU A 101 18.58 -25.70 13.42
C GLU A 101 18.49 -27.13 13.93
N GLN A 102 17.76 -28.01 13.24
CA GLN A 102 17.67 -29.43 13.61
C GLN A 102 19.04 -30.10 13.61
N LYS A 103 19.86 -29.85 12.57
CA LYS A 103 21.25 -30.35 12.51
C LYS A 103 22.11 -29.81 13.65
N ALA A 104 21.98 -28.53 13.99
CA ALA A 104 22.72 -27.93 15.09
C ALA A 104 22.32 -28.52 16.46
N VAL A 105 21.03 -28.79 16.67
CA VAL A 105 20.53 -29.47 17.88
C VAL A 105 21.04 -30.91 17.96
N GLU A 106 21.05 -31.64 16.84
CA GLU A 106 21.58 -33.01 16.81
C GLU A 106 23.09 -33.04 17.09
N GLU A 107 23.86 -32.12 16.50
CA GLU A 107 25.30 -32.01 16.73
C GLU A 107 25.61 -31.60 18.18
N ALA A 108 24.82 -30.69 18.76
CA ALA A 108 24.93 -30.32 20.18
C ALA A 108 24.68 -31.52 21.12
N LYS A 109 23.68 -32.36 20.82
CA LYS A 109 23.43 -33.60 21.58
C LYS A 109 24.59 -34.58 21.49
N ARG A 110 25.14 -34.80 20.29
CA ARG A 110 26.32 -35.67 20.11
C ARG A 110 27.52 -35.16 20.90
N LEU A 111 27.74 -33.84 20.95
CA LEU A 111 28.81 -33.23 21.72
C LEU A 111 28.60 -33.37 23.23
N SER A 112 27.37 -33.27 23.73
CA SER A 112 27.10 -33.51 25.16
C SER A 112 27.34 -34.96 25.55
N GLU A 113 26.93 -35.92 24.71
CA GLU A 113 27.15 -37.35 24.97
C GLU A 113 28.64 -37.70 24.98
N LEU A 114 29.42 -37.16 24.04
CA LEU A 114 30.88 -37.35 24.01
C LEU A 114 31.57 -36.74 25.24
N ARG A 115 31.11 -35.58 25.72
CA ARG A 115 31.63 -34.95 26.95
C ARG A 115 31.35 -35.81 28.17
N GLU A 116 30.13 -36.32 28.30
CA GLU A 116 29.75 -37.20 29.41
C GLU A 116 30.58 -38.49 29.42
N GLN A 117 30.79 -39.11 28.25
CA GLN A 117 31.66 -40.29 28.13
C GLN A 117 33.13 -39.98 28.48
N ALA A 118 33.63 -38.82 28.09
CA ALA A 118 35.00 -38.40 28.44
C ALA A 118 35.15 -38.16 29.95
N GLU A 119 34.14 -37.58 30.59
CA GLU A 119 34.11 -37.34 32.03
C GLU A 119 34.01 -38.66 32.82
N GLN A 120 33.21 -39.62 32.35
CA GLN A 120 33.14 -40.97 32.92
C GLN A 120 34.48 -41.71 32.79
N LYS A 121 35.13 -41.64 31.62
CA LYS A 121 36.47 -42.24 31.43
C LYS A 121 37.52 -41.58 32.33
N ALA A 122 37.52 -40.25 32.42
CA ALA A 122 38.44 -39.53 33.30
C ALA A 122 38.23 -39.88 34.78
N THR A 123 36.97 -39.99 35.23
CA THR A 123 36.67 -40.38 36.62
C THR A 123 37.02 -41.85 36.91
N GLU A 124 36.88 -42.76 35.96
CA GLU A 124 37.37 -44.13 36.09
C GLU A 124 38.90 -44.22 36.13
N GLU A 125 39.60 -43.45 35.30
CA GLU A 125 41.07 -43.41 35.30
C GLU A 125 41.63 -42.84 36.61
N VAL A 126 41.04 -41.74 37.12
CA VAL A 126 41.41 -41.15 38.41
C VAL A 126 41.18 -42.13 39.57
N LYS A 127 40.16 -42.99 39.50
CA LYS A 127 39.92 -44.05 40.50
C LYS A 127 40.91 -45.21 40.42
N ARG A 128 41.40 -45.56 39.23
CA ARG A 128 42.40 -46.63 39.02
C ARG A 128 43.81 -46.23 39.44
N GLU A 129 44.13 -44.94 39.38
CA GLU A 129 45.46 -44.41 39.69
C GLU A 129 45.97 -44.74 41.12
N PRO A 130 45.18 -44.56 42.21
CA PRO A 130 45.63 -44.91 43.55
C PRO A 130 45.78 -46.42 43.79
N GLU A 131 44.96 -47.25 43.15
CA GLU A 131 45.06 -48.72 43.26
C GLU A 131 46.35 -49.25 42.61
N LEU A 132 46.72 -48.72 41.45
CA LEU A 132 47.97 -49.06 40.77
C LEU A 132 49.20 -48.60 41.56
N ARG A 133 49.13 -47.42 42.22
CA ARG A 133 50.19 -46.92 43.10
C ARG A 133 50.40 -47.82 44.32
N GLN A 134 49.32 -48.22 45.01
CA GLN A 134 49.42 -49.14 46.15
C GLN A 134 49.98 -50.51 45.76
N GLN A 135 49.60 -51.05 44.60
CA GLN A 135 50.15 -52.32 44.11
C GLN A 135 51.64 -52.22 43.74
N ALA A 136 52.08 -51.08 43.22
CA ALA A 136 53.50 -50.83 42.93
C ALA A 136 54.32 -50.67 44.23
N GLU A 137 53.79 -49.94 45.21
CA GLU A 137 54.42 -49.77 46.53
C GLU A 137 54.55 -51.11 47.28
N GLN A 138 53.52 -51.95 47.28
CA GLN A 138 53.57 -53.27 47.91
C GLN A 138 54.61 -54.19 47.26
N LYS A 139 54.69 -54.18 45.92
CA LYS A 139 55.69 -54.97 45.19
C LYS A 139 57.12 -54.48 45.43
N ALA A 140 57.32 -53.16 45.42
CA ALA A 140 58.62 -52.57 45.71
C ALA A 140 59.06 -52.83 47.16
N ALA A 141 58.13 -52.83 48.12
CA ALA A 141 58.42 -53.17 49.51
C ALA A 141 58.76 -54.66 49.70
N GLU A 142 58.11 -55.55 48.97
CA GLU A 142 58.38 -56.99 48.98
C GLU A 142 59.75 -57.31 48.34
N GLU A 143 60.07 -56.67 47.22
CA GLU A 143 61.38 -56.77 46.54
C GLU A 143 62.51 -56.23 47.43
N ALA A 144 62.32 -55.05 48.05
CA ALA A 144 63.31 -54.46 48.96
C ALA A 144 63.53 -55.30 50.23
N LYS A 145 62.47 -55.92 50.77
CA LYS A 145 62.59 -56.83 51.93
C LYS A 145 63.40 -58.08 51.57
N ARG A 146 63.20 -58.63 50.37
CA ARG A 146 63.93 -59.80 49.90
C ARG A 146 65.41 -59.49 49.63
N GLU A 147 65.73 -58.33 49.04
CA GLU A 147 67.12 -57.91 48.86
C GLU A 147 67.86 -57.75 50.20
N ALA A 148 67.17 -57.26 51.24
CA ALA A 148 67.73 -57.09 52.57
C ALA A 148 68.04 -58.42 53.29
N GLU A 149 67.32 -59.50 52.94
CA GLU A 149 67.52 -60.85 53.49
C GLU A 149 68.58 -61.63 52.70
N LEU A 150 68.63 -61.49 51.37
CA LEU A 150 69.48 -62.30 50.49
C LEU A 150 70.96 -61.84 50.48
N LYS A 151 71.21 -60.53 50.50
CA LYS A 151 72.58 -59.97 50.49
C LYS A 151 73.46 -60.45 51.65
N PRO A 152 73.00 -60.44 52.92
CA PRO A 152 73.84 -60.92 54.03
C PRO A 152 74.06 -62.43 53.98
N GLU A 153 73.10 -63.22 53.48
CA GLU A 153 73.24 -64.68 53.35
C GLU A 153 74.30 -65.05 52.32
N ILE A 154 74.24 -64.46 51.11
CA ILE A 154 75.24 -64.67 50.06
C ILE A 154 76.62 -64.24 50.54
N PHE A 155 76.72 -63.11 51.25
CA PHE A 155 78.01 -62.65 51.76
C PHE A 155 78.57 -63.63 52.79
N LEU A 156 77.73 -64.15 53.70
CA LEU A 156 78.17 -65.08 54.73
C LEU A 156 78.65 -66.41 54.13
N GLN A 157 77.96 -66.93 53.12
CA GLN A 157 78.38 -68.13 52.38
C GLN A 157 79.68 -67.89 51.61
N LEU A 158 79.80 -66.76 50.89
CA LEU A 158 81.01 -66.42 50.15
C LEU A 158 82.21 -66.29 51.08
N ARG A 159 82.01 -65.62 52.22
CA ARG A 159 83.02 -65.43 53.25
C ARG A 159 83.54 -66.77 53.78
N ARG A 160 82.63 -67.72 54.00
CA ARG A 160 82.97 -69.07 54.44
C ARG A 160 83.76 -69.83 53.38
N VAL A 161 83.35 -69.79 52.11
CA VAL A 161 84.09 -70.43 51.01
C VAL A 161 85.52 -69.88 50.91
N LEU A 162 85.68 -68.55 50.96
CA LEU A 162 87.01 -67.93 50.90
C LEU A 162 87.89 -68.28 52.11
N ALA A 163 87.32 -68.29 53.31
CA ALA A 163 88.01 -68.67 54.53
C ALA A 163 88.48 -70.14 54.50
N GLU A 164 87.60 -71.05 54.05
CA GLU A 164 87.90 -72.49 53.95
C GLU A 164 89.00 -72.78 52.92
N GLN A 165 88.97 -72.14 51.74
CA GLN A 165 89.96 -72.38 50.68
C GLN A 165 91.33 -71.76 51.00
N LEU A 166 91.35 -70.55 51.59
CA LEU A 166 92.60 -69.81 51.84
C LEU A 166 93.17 -70.04 53.25
N GLY A 167 92.45 -70.72 54.14
CA GLY A 167 92.90 -71.07 55.49
C GLY A 167 92.89 -69.90 56.47
N PHE A 168 91.99 -68.93 56.29
CA PHE A 168 91.79 -67.78 57.18
C PHE A 168 90.58 -67.99 58.11
N ASP A 169 90.51 -67.23 59.21
CA ASP A 169 89.29 -67.16 60.01
C ASP A 169 88.24 -66.33 59.26
N GLU A 170 86.97 -66.76 59.29
CA GLU A 170 85.88 -66.04 58.60
C GLU A 170 85.75 -64.56 59.04
N GLU A 171 86.21 -64.22 60.25
CA GLU A 171 86.18 -62.85 60.77
C GLU A 171 87.20 -61.92 60.10
N ASP A 172 88.25 -62.49 59.49
CA ASP A 172 89.30 -61.72 58.80
C ASP A 172 88.94 -61.41 57.34
N VAL A 173 87.94 -62.09 56.79
CA VAL A 173 87.45 -61.87 55.42
C VAL A 173 86.41 -60.75 55.42
N ASN A 174 86.84 -59.56 55.00
CA ASN A 174 85.99 -58.37 54.88
C ASN A 174 85.64 -58.08 53.42
N LEU A 175 84.50 -57.40 53.18
CA LEU A 175 84.09 -57.00 51.82
C LEU A 175 85.16 -56.18 51.09
N ASP A 176 85.92 -55.36 51.82
CA ASP A 176 86.93 -54.49 51.22
C ASP A 176 88.32 -55.16 51.12
N SER A 177 88.47 -56.41 51.57
CA SER A 177 89.71 -57.18 51.46
C SER A 177 90.02 -57.48 49.98
N GLN A 178 91.28 -57.31 49.59
CA GLN A 178 91.77 -57.78 48.29
C GLN A 178 92.12 -59.25 48.35
N ILE A 179 91.55 -60.05 47.45
CA ILE A 179 91.64 -61.52 47.50
C ILE A 179 93.10 -61.97 47.30
N GLU A 180 93.83 -61.36 46.36
CA GLU A 180 95.25 -61.65 46.11
C GLU A 180 96.19 -61.10 47.21
N TYR A 181 96.00 -59.85 47.65
CA TYR A 181 96.96 -59.17 48.53
C TYR A 181 96.71 -59.36 50.03
N ASP A 182 95.44 -59.34 50.45
CA ASP A 182 95.06 -59.41 51.86
C ASP A 182 94.72 -60.84 52.31
N LEU A 183 94.11 -61.63 51.42
CA LEU A 183 93.77 -63.04 51.67
C LEU A 183 94.79 -64.02 51.07
N GLY A 184 95.85 -63.50 50.43
CA GLY A 184 96.99 -64.30 49.98
C GLY A 184 96.70 -65.31 48.86
N ALA A 185 95.62 -65.12 48.10
CA ALA A 185 95.28 -66.00 46.99
C ALA A 185 96.36 -65.97 45.90
N ASP A 186 96.81 -67.13 45.45
CA ASP A 186 97.86 -67.29 44.47
C ASP A 186 97.33 -67.69 43.07
N TRP A 187 98.23 -68.09 42.18
CA TRP A 187 97.87 -68.45 40.80
C TRP A 187 97.12 -69.79 40.70
N ALA A 188 97.26 -70.69 41.68
CA ALA A 188 96.55 -71.97 41.74
C ALA A 188 95.10 -71.75 42.22
N ASP A 189 94.90 -70.78 43.12
CA ASP A 189 93.58 -70.39 43.64
C ASP A 189 92.63 -69.84 42.56
N ARG A 190 93.18 -69.39 41.42
CA ARG A 190 92.41 -68.95 40.23
C ARG A 190 91.47 -70.00 39.68
N THR A 191 91.72 -71.28 39.93
CA THR A 191 90.87 -72.38 39.45
C THR A 191 90.08 -73.06 40.56
N GLU A 192 90.58 -73.03 41.80
CA GLU A 192 89.98 -73.76 42.92
C GLU A 192 88.85 -72.97 43.57
N ILE A 193 89.04 -71.67 43.81
CA ILE A 193 88.03 -70.82 44.45
C ILE A 193 86.78 -70.66 43.59
N PRO A 194 86.87 -70.37 42.27
CA PRO A 194 85.68 -70.31 41.42
C PRO A 194 84.89 -71.63 41.41
N MET A 195 85.58 -72.77 41.38
CA MET A 195 84.94 -74.09 41.42
C MET A 195 84.21 -74.35 42.75
N ALA A 196 84.80 -73.95 43.88
CA ALA A 196 84.15 -74.04 45.20
C ALA A 196 82.92 -73.12 45.30
N ILE A 197 82.98 -71.94 44.68
CA ILE A 197 81.85 -71.01 44.60
C ILE A 197 80.75 -71.57 43.68
N GLU A 198 81.11 -72.14 42.53
CA GLU A 198 80.17 -72.81 41.63
C GLU A 198 79.41 -73.95 42.35
N GLU A 199 80.12 -74.73 43.17
CA GLU A 199 79.52 -75.82 43.95
C GLU A 199 78.62 -75.31 45.08
N GLU A 200 79.06 -74.33 45.88
CA GLU A 200 78.28 -73.81 47.01
C GLU A 200 77.02 -73.05 46.57
N PHE A 201 77.10 -72.31 45.47
CA PHE A 201 75.99 -71.48 44.97
C PHE A 201 75.21 -72.11 43.81
N GLU A 202 75.58 -73.33 43.38
CA GLU A 202 74.98 -74.04 42.24
C GLU A 202 74.91 -73.19 40.95
N ILE A 203 75.99 -72.45 40.65
CA ILE A 203 76.10 -71.58 39.46
C ILE A 203 77.21 -72.05 38.52
N GLU A 204 77.20 -71.53 37.29
CA GLU A 204 78.29 -71.71 36.32
C GLU A 204 79.00 -70.36 36.08
N ILE A 205 80.31 -70.33 36.31
CA ILE A 205 81.21 -69.18 36.11
C ILE A 205 82.18 -69.55 34.98
N SER A 206 82.01 -68.91 33.82
CA SER A 206 82.90 -69.16 32.69
C SER A 206 84.28 -68.49 32.86
N ASP A 207 85.30 -69.04 32.21
CA ASP A 207 86.66 -68.44 32.20
C ASP A 207 86.65 -66.97 31.75
N GLU A 208 85.79 -66.63 30.78
CA GLU A 208 85.61 -65.25 30.31
C GLU A 208 85.06 -64.31 31.39
N GLU A 209 84.25 -64.83 32.31
CA GLU A 209 83.69 -64.06 33.43
C GLU A 209 84.73 -63.88 34.54
N ILE A 210 85.51 -64.92 34.83
CA ILE A 210 86.65 -64.87 35.77
C ILE A 210 87.66 -63.79 35.31
N GLU A 211 87.95 -63.74 34.01
CA GLU A 211 88.86 -62.73 33.44
C GLU A 211 88.27 -61.31 33.51
N LYS A 212 86.96 -61.15 33.28
CA LYS A 212 86.26 -59.85 33.33
C LYS A 212 86.23 -59.25 34.72
N ILE A 213 86.07 -60.07 35.76
CA ILE A 213 86.13 -59.60 37.15
C ILE A 213 87.57 -59.51 37.68
N HIS A 214 88.59 -59.81 36.85
CA HIS A 214 89.99 -59.77 37.22
C HIS A 214 90.34 -60.63 38.45
N PHE A 215 89.71 -61.79 38.61
CA PHE A 215 90.01 -62.70 39.74
C PHE A 215 91.46 -63.26 39.63
N PRO A 216 92.25 -63.31 40.72
CA PRO A 216 91.94 -63.02 42.11
C PRO A 216 92.34 -61.59 42.54
N ALA A 217 92.69 -60.71 41.61
CA ALA A 217 93.10 -59.32 41.91
C ALA A 217 91.93 -58.42 42.36
N CYS A 218 90.70 -58.90 42.26
CA CYS A 218 89.49 -58.21 42.72
C CYS A 218 89.33 -58.22 44.24
N THR A 219 88.43 -57.36 44.72
CA THR A 219 87.98 -57.32 46.12
C THR A 219 86.88 -58.35 46.39
N VAL A 220 86.71 -58.74 47.65
CA VAL A 220 85.58 -59.59 48.09
C VAL A 220 84.23 -58.95 47.73
N ARG A 221 84.12 -57.63 47.76
CA ARG A 221 82.94 -56.86 47.33
C ARG A 221 82.62 -57.05 45.86
N GLU A 222 83.61 -56.94 44.98
CA GLU A 222 83.42 -57.11 43.54
C GLU A 222 82.99 -58.54 43.20
N LEU A 223 83.58 -59.53 43.88
CA LEU A 223 83.17 -60.93 43.75
C LEU A 223 81.75 -61.16 44.28
N PHE A 224 81.42 -60.57 45.42
CA PHE A 224 80.06 -60.60 45.98
C PHE A 224 79.03 -59.97 45.05
N ASP A 225 79.31 -58.79 44.49
CA ASP A 225 78.39 -58.09 43.59
C ASP A 225 78.18 -58.89 42.29
N TYR A 226 79.22 -59.52 41.77
CA TYR A 226 79.12 -60.44 40.63
C TYR A 226 78.22 -61.64 40.96
N LEU A 227 78.45 -62.30 42.11
CA LEU A 227 77.67 -63.46 42.52
C LEU A 227 76.21 -63.09 42.79
N TYR A 228 75.97 -61.96 43.43
CA TYR A 228 74.63 -61.43 43.66
C TYR A 228 73.87 -61.23 42.34
N LEU A 229 74.51 -60.63 41.34
CA LEU A 229 73.92 -60.44 40.01
C LEU A 229 73.69 -61.77 39.29
N LYS A 230 74.68 -62.68 39.30
CA LYS A 230 74.60 -63.98 38.63
C LYS A 230 73.48 -64.85 39.20
N ILE A 231 73.33 -64.88 40.52
CA ILE A 231 72.26 -65.61 41.23
C ILE A 231 70.89 -64.98 40.94
N ASN A 232 70.81 -63.65 40.81
CA ASN A 232 69.55 -62.97 40.52
C ASN A 232 69.11 -63.11 39.04
N ASP A 233 70.07 -63.24 38.12
CA ASP A 233 69.82 -63.50 36.69
C ASP A 233 69.45 -64.96 36.40
N THR A 234 69.99 -65.93 37.14
CA THR A 234 69.66 -67.36 36.98
C THR A 234 68.35 -67.75 37.66
N THR A 235 67.91 -67.01 38.68
CA THR A 235 66.61 -67.24 39.34
C THR A 235 65.44 -66.74 38.47
N GLU A 236 64.25 -67.35 38.65
CA GLU A 236 62.99 -67.03 37.92
C GLU A 236 62.59 -65.52 37.92
N ILE A 237 63.26 -64.69 38.72
CA ILE A 237 63.06 -63.26 38.89
C ILE A 237 63.58 -62.47 37.69
N GLY A 238 64.79 -62.74 37.18
CA GLY A 238 65.33 -62.07 35.99
C GLY A 238 64.44 -62.27 34.76
N LYS A 239 63.83 -63.46 34.64
CA LYS A 239 62.81 -63.76 33.61
C LYS A 239 61.50 -62.99 33.83
N LEU A 240 61.10 -62.78 35.08
CA LEU A 240 59.89 -62.03 35.47
C LEU A 240 60.04 -60.51 35.28
N GLU A 241 61.23 -59.95 35.56
CA GLU A 241 61.55 -58.54 35.34
C GLU A 241 61.65 -58.20 33.85
N ALA A 242 62.31 -59.04 33.05
CA ALA A 242 62.33 -58.89 31.59
C ALA A 242 60.91 -58.92 31.00
N LYS A 243 60.04 -59.79 31.54
CA LYS A 243 58.62 -59.89 31.14
C LYS A 243 57.79 -58.68 31.59
N ARG A 244 58.07 -58.10 32.78
CA ARG A 244 57.45 -56.85 33.25
C ARG A 244 57.88 -55.65 32.37
N LEU A 245 59.16 -55.52 32.06
CA LEU A 245 59.70 -54.45 31.22
C LEU A 245 59.13 -54.48 29.80
N ALA A 246 58.96 -55.66 29.19
CA ALA A 246 58.31 -55.82 27.90
C ALA A 246 56.83 -55.38 27.93
N LYS A 247 56.11 -55.77 28.98
CA LYS A 247 54.69 -55.41 29.16
C LYS A 247 54.48 -53.91 29.41
N LEU A 248 55.41 -53.26 30.11
CA LEU A 248 55.38 -51.81 30.34
C LEU A 248 55.63 -51.03 29.05
N ARG A 249 56.58 -51.48 28.20
CA ARG A 249 56.86 -50.87 26.89
C ARG A 249 55.65 -50.96 25.95
N GLU A 250 54.96 -52.09 25.91
CA GLU A 250 53.74 -52.25 25.11
C GLU A 250 52.60 -51.31 25.58
N GLN A 251 52.45 -51.11 26.89
CA GLN A 251 51.45 -50.18 27.44
C GLN A 251 51.77 -48.72 27.11
N VAL A 252 53.06 -48.35 27.09
CA VAL A 252 53.50 -47.00 26.68
C VAL A 252 53.24 -46.77 25.20
N GLU A 253 53.55 -47.73 24.33
CA GLU A 253 53.28 -47.62 22.89
C GLU A 253 51.78 -47.48 22.59
N ARG A 254 50.92 -48.21 23.31
CA ARG A 254 49.46 -48.06 23.17
C ARG A 254 48.96 -46.67 23.59
N LYS A 255 49.45 -46.12 24.71
CA LYS A 255 49.07 -44.77 25.16
C LYS A 255 49.57 -43.68 24.22
N VAL A 256 50.74 -43.84 23.62
CA VAL A 256 51.26 -42.93 22.59
C VAL A 256 50.39 -42.98 21.32
N ALA A 257 49.91 -44.17 20.92
CA ALA A 257 49.00 -44.32 19.80
C ALA A 257 47.62 -43.66 20.06
N GLU A 258 47.07 -43.79 21.26
CA GLU A 258 45.82 -43.13 21.67
C GLU A 258 45.95 -41.59 21.72
N ALA A 259 47.09 -41.08 22.21
CA ALA A 259 47.37 -39.64 22.20
C ALA A 259 47.47 -39.06 20.79
N ASN A 260 48.08 -39.79 19.86
CA ASN A 260 48.16 -39.38 18.45
C ASN A 260 46.77 -39.39 17.78
N GLY A 261 45.89 -40.32 18.12
CA GLY A 261 44.50 -40.34 17.64
C GLY A 261 43.65 -39.17 18.15
N LEU A 262 43.89 -38.72 19.38
CA LEU A 262 43.24 -37.52 19.95
C LEU A 262 43.69 -36.22 19.26
N ASP A 263 44.94 -36.14 18.83
CA ASP A 263 45.48 -34.96 18.13
C ASP A 263 44.89 -34.82 16.71
N GLU A 264 44.59 -35.94 16.06
CA GLU A 264 43.92 -35.99 14.75
C GLU A 264 42.43 -35.59 14.86
N LEU A 265 41.74 -36.02 15.92
CA LEU A 265 40.39 -35.57 16.26
C LEU A 265 40.34 -34.07 16.58
N ARG A 266 41.35 -33.52 17.29
CA ARG A 266 41.45 -32.07 17.55
C ARG A 266 41.53 -31.26 16.27
N LYS A 267 42.39 -31.66 15.31
CA LYS A 267 42.49 -30.99 14.00
C LYS A 267 41.17 -31.01 13.22
N GLN A 268 40.42 -32.12 13.28
CA GLN A 268 39.10 -32.20 12.64
C GLN A 268 38.07 -31.29 13.34
N THR A 269 38.10 -31.20 14.67
CA THR A 269 37.22 -30.29 15.41
C THR A 269 37.55 -28.81 15.20
N GLU A 270 38.83 -28.45 15.07
CA GLU A 270 39.25 -27.08 14.73
C GLU A 270 38.81 -26.67 13.32
N GLY A 271 38.89 -27.59 12.35
CA GLY A 271 38.35 -27.37 11.01
C GLY A 271 36.85 -27.09 11.00
N LYS A 272 36.07 -27.89 11.73
CA LYS A 272 34.62 -27.70 11.89
C LYS A 272 34.27 -26.42 12.65
N LEU A 273 35.05 -26.06 13.67
CA LEU A 273 34.88 -24.81 14.42
C LEU A 273 35.12 -23.58 13.53
N ALA A 274 36.15 -23.62 12.68
CA ALA A 274 36.42 -22.55 11.72
C ALA A 274 35.32 -22.41 10.66
N GLU A 275 34.75 -23.53 10.20
CA GLU A 275 33.61 -23.54 9.28
C GLU A 275 32.33 -23.01 9.94
N ALA A 276 32.05 -23.39 11.18
CA ALA A 276 30.93 -22.87 11.97
C ALA A 276 31.05 -21.35 12.20
N GLN A 277 32.26 -20.84 12.46
CA GLN A 277 32.50 -19.39 12.59
C GLN A 277 32.27 -18.62 11.29
N ARG A 278 32.61 -19.20 10.13
CA ARG A 278 32.30 -18.60 8.82
C ARG A 278 30.80 -18.55 8.56
N LEU A 279 30.09 -19.64 8.87
CA LEU A 279 28.63 -19.71 8.77
C LEU A 279 27.94 -18.72 9.72
N ALA A 280 28.45 -18.53 10.94
CA ALA A 280 27.94 -17.55 11.89
C ALA A 280 28.08 -16.10 11.36
N LYS A 281 29.21 -15.74 10.75
CA LYS A 281 29.38 -14.42 10.10
C LYS A 281 28.42 -14.21 8.93
N LEU A 282 28.18 -15.23 8.12
CA LEU A 282 27.21 -15.15 7.03
C LEU A 282 25.77 -15.00 7.54
N ARG A 283 25.43 -15.66 8.66
CA ARG A 283 24.14 -15.49 9.34
C ARG A 283 23.95 -14.07 9.88
N GLU A 284 24.94 -13.50 10.54
CA GLU A 284 24.90 -12.12 11.02
C GLU A 284 24.67 -11.11 9.87
N GLN A 285 25.35 -11.32 8.75
CA GLN A 285 25.13 -10.50 7.54
C GLN A 285 23.72 -10.70 6.94
N ALA A 286 23.19 -11.92 6.95
CA ALA A 286 21.84 -12.21 6.49
C ALA A 286 20.76 -11.62 7.41
N GLU A 287 20.95 -11.69 8.73
CA GLU A 287 20.08 -11.08 9.73
C GLU A 287 20.07 -9.56 9.61
N GLY A 288 21.24 -8.93 9.36
CA GLY A 288 21.34 -7.51 9.08
C GLY A 288 20.52 -7.10 7.85
N LYS A 289 20.63 -7.85 6.75
CA LYS A 289 19.84 -7.62 5.53
C LYS A 289 18.34 -7.85 5.75
N LEU A 290 17.97 -8.87 6.52
CA LEU A 290 16.58 -9.15 6.89
C LEU A 290 16.00 -8.02 7.75
N ALA A 291 16.76 -7.49 8.69
CA ALA A 291 16.35 -6.36 9.52
C ALA A 291 16.17 -5.07 8.69
N GLU A 292 17.06 -4.82 7.74
CA GLU A 292 16.95 -3.71 6.79
C GLU A 292 15.71 -3.86 5.89
N ALA A 293 15.45 -5.06 5.38
CA ALA A 293 14.24 -5.36 4.60
C ALA A 293 12.95 -5.17 5.42
N LYS A 294 12.94 -5.59 6.70
CA LYS A 294 11.80 -5.36 7.61
C LYS A 294 11.55 -3.87 7.84
N ARG A 295 12.60 -3.06 8.05
CA ARG A 295 12.47 -1.60 8.19
C ARG A 295 11.93 -0.95 6.91
N LEU A 296 12.37 -1.41 5.74
CA LEU A 296 11.85 -0.96 4.45
C LEU A 296 10.37 -1.34 4.26
N ALA A 297 9.95 -2.52 4.70
CA ALA A 297 8.55 -2.94 4.66
C ALA A 297 7.68 -2.10 5.60
N GLU A 298 8.12 -1.84 6.83
CA GLU A 298 7.41 -0.96 7.78
C GLU A 298 7.27 0.47 7.24
N LEU A 299 8.32 1.02 6.62
CA LEU A 299 8.27 2.34 5.99
C LEU A 299 7.29 2.39 4.81
N ARG A 300 7.20 1.31 4.01
CA ARG A 300 6.20 1.20 2.92
C ARG A 300 4.79 1.14 3.47
N GLU A 301 4.55 0.33 4.50
CA GLU A 301 3.23 0.24 5.13
C GLU A 301 2.80 1.59 5.73
N GLN A 302 3.72 2.31 6.37
CA GLN A 302 3.45 3.67 6.86
C GLN A 302 3.17 4.66 5.71
N ALA A 303 3.87 4.54 4.58
CA ALA A 303 3.61 5.38 3.41
C ALA A 303 2.24 5.08 2.78
N GLU A 304 1.85 3.80 2.67
CA GLU A 304 0.52 3.40 2.17
C GLU A 304 -0.59 3.88 3.10
N ARG A 305 -0.43 3.76 4.43
CA ARG A 305 -1.40 4.30 5.40
C ARG A 305 -1.57 5.80 5.25
N LYS A 306 -0.48 6.56 5.11
CA LYS A 306 -0.53 8.01 4.89
C LYS A 306 -1.19 8.37 3.55
N ALA A 307 -0.88 7.63 2.49
CA ALA A 307 -1.52 7.82 1.19
C ALA A 307 -3.03 7.52 1.23
N ALA A 308 -3.44 6.48 1.95
CA ALA A 308 -4.84 6.15 2.15
C ALA A 308 -5.59 7.20 2.99
N GLU A 309 -4.96 7.74 4.03
CA GLU A 309 -5.51 8.86 4.82
C GLU A 309 -5.64 10.14 3.98
N GLN A 310 -4.63 10.46 3.17
CA GLN A 310 -4.69 11.60 2.24
C GLN A 310 -5.81 11.43 1.21
N ALA A 311 -5.95 10.24 0.62
CA ALA A 311 -7.03 9.94 -0.31
C ALA A 311 -8.43 10.07 0.33
N LYS A 312 -8.59 9.68 1.60
CA LYS A 312 -9.84 9.89 2.35
C LYS A 312 -10.14 11.38 2.55
N CYS A 313 -9.16 12.16 3.02
CA CYS A 313 -9.32 13.60 3.17
C CYS A 313 -9.67 14.30 1.84
N GLU A 314 -9.03 13.92 0.73
CA GLU A 314 -9.34 14.46 -0.58
C GLU A 314 -10.74 14.07 -1.07
N ALA A 315 -11.19 12.85 -0.79
CA ALA A 315 -12.54 12.40 -1.11
C ALA A 315 -13.61 13.18 -0.32
N GLU A 316 -13.41 13.39 0.99
CA GLU A 316 -14.32 14.19 1.83
C GLU A 316 -14.39 15.65 1.35
N LEU A 317 -13.25 16.25 0.97
CA LEU A 317 -13.22 17.60 0.41
C LEU A 317 -13.96 17.69 -0.93
N ARG A 318 -13.83 16.67 -1.79
CA ARG A 318 -14.58 16.60 -3.06
C ARG A 318 -16.08 16.49 -2.83
N GLU A 319 -16.51 15.64 -1.90
CA GLU A 319 -17.92 15.50 -1.55
C GLU A 319 -18.51 16.82 -1.02
N GLN A 320 -17.78 17.51 -0.13
CA GLN A 320 -18.20 18.83 0.36
C GLN A 320 -18.27 19.88 -0.76
N ALA A 321 -17.35 19.84 -1.73
CA ALA A 321 -17.37 20.74 -2.87
C ALA A 321 -18.57 20.46 -3.80
N GLU A 322 -18.89 19.19 -4.06
CA GLU A 322 -20.06 18.78 -4.83
C GLU A 322 -21.37 19.19 -4.14
N GLN A 323 -21.47 19.01 -2.82
CA GLN A 323 -22.64 19.45 -2.04
C GLN A 323 -22.84 20.97 -2.14
N LYS A 324 -21.76 21.76 -1.97
CA LYS A 324 -21.83 23.23 -2.11
C LYS A 324 -22.23 23.64 -3.52
N ALA A 325 -21.65 23.03 -4.55
CA ALA A 325 -22.01 23.31 -5.94
C ALA A 325 -23.49 22.99 -6.22
N ALA A 326 -24.02 21.90 -5.64
CA ALA A 326 -25.43 21.53 -5.76
C ALA A 326 -26.38 22.48 -4.98
N GLU A 327 -25.92 23.08 -3.89
CA GLU A 327 -26.68 24.13 -3.17
C GLU A 327 -26.69 25.44 -3.95
N GLU A 328 -25.55 25.84 -4.53
CA GLU A 328 -25.43 27.03 -5.37
C GLU A 328 -26.31 26.94 -6.63
N THR A 329 -26.36 25.77 -7.28
CA THR A 329 -27.23 25.56 -8.45
C THR A 329 -28.71 25.64 -8.08
N LYS A 330 -29.13 25.04 -6.95
CA LYS A 330 -30.51 25.18 -6.43
C LYS A 330 -30.87 26.64 -6.15
N HIS A 331 -29.95 27.40 -5.55
CA HIS A 331 -30.17 28.81 -5.27
C HIS A 331 -30.29 29.64 -6.55
N LEU A 332 -29.48 29.34 -7.57
CA LEU A 332 -29.57 29.98 -8.88
C LEU A 332 -30.90 29.67 -9.58
N ASP A 333 -31.37 28.42 -9.55
CA ASP A 333 -32.67 28.02 -10.11
C ASP A 333 -33.82 28.75 -9.40
N GLU A 334 -33.75 28.90 -8.07
CA GLU A 334 -34.76 29.63 -7.30
C GLU A 334 -34.78 31.13 -7.65
N LEU A 335 -33.61 31.76 -7.80
CA LEU A 335 -33.50 33.14 -8.25
C LEU A 335 -34.05 33.32 -9.68
N GLN A 336 -33.76 32.39 -10.60
CA GLN A 336 -34.32 32.42 -11.95
C GLN A 336 -35.84 32.35 -11.92
N LYS A 337 -36.40 31.42 -11.14
CA LYS A 337 -37.86 31.28 -10.98
C LYS A 337 -38.50 32.55 -10.40
N GLN A 338 -37.87 33.20 -9.43
CA GLN A 338 -38.36 34.48 -8.89
C GLN A 338 -38.28 35.60 -9.93
N ALA A 339 -37.24 35.64 -10.76
CA ALA A 339 -37.12 36.61 -11.84
C ALA A 339 -38.20 36.41 -12.90
N GLU A 340 -38.45 35.16 -13.34
CA GLU A 340 -39.52 34.83 -14.28
C GLU A 340 -40.90 35.22 -13.75
N GLN A 341 -41.18 34.99 -12.47
CA GLN A 341 -42.42 35.41 -11.83
C GLN A 341 -42.59 36.93 -11.85
N LYS A 342 -41.55 37.69 -11.51
CA LYS A 342 -41.60 39.16 -11.56
C LYS A 342 -41.85 39.68 -12.98
N VAL A 343 -41.16 39.12 -13.98
CA VAL A 343 -41.37 39.47 -15.39
C VAL A 343 -42.81 39.16 -15.82
N ALA A 344 -43.36 38.02 -15.41
CA ALA A 344 -44.74 37.65 -15.72
C ALA A 344 -45.77 38.58 -15.04
N GLU A 345 -45.52 39.01 -13.81
CA GLU A 345 -46.35 40.00 -13.11
C GLU A 345 -46.30 41.38 -13.77
N GLU A 346 -45.12 41.85 -14.15
CA GLU A 346 -44.96 43.11 -14.87
C GLU A 346 -45.65 43.08 -16.23
N ALA A 347 -45.52 41.98 -16.98
CA ALA A 347 -46.22 41.80 -18.26
C ALA A 347 -47.76 41.85 -18.10
N LYS A 348 -48.30 41.25 -17.02
CA LYS A 348 -49.74 41.35 -16.70
C LYS A 348 -50.16 42.80 -16.40
N ARG A 349 -49.40 43.52 -15.59
CA ARG A 349 -49.67 44.94 -15.26
C ARG A 349 -49.66 45.81 -16.52
N LEU A 350 -48.70 45.61 -17.42
CA LEU A 350 -48.63 46.32 -18.69
C LEU A 350 -49.84 46.03 -19.58
N SER A 351 -50.27 44.78 -19.67
CA SER A 351 -51.48 44.40 -20.43
C SER A 351 -52.75 45.04 -19.86
N GLU A 352 -52.90 45.12 -18.54
CA GLU A 352 -54.03 45.79 -17.90
C GLU A 352 -54.03 47.30 -18.16
N LEU A 353 -52.87 47.95 -18.06
CA LEU A 353 -52.73 49.38 -18.36
C LEU A 353 -53.06 49.68 -19.84
N GLN A 354 -52.63 48.82 -20.77
CA GLN A 354 -52.98 48.93 -22.18
C GLN A 354 -54.49 48.86 -22.40
N LYS A 355 -55.18 47.88 -21.79
CA LYS A 355 -56.64 47.76 -21.88
C LYS A 355 -57.36 49.00 -21.33
N GLN A 356 -56.88 49.55 -20.20
CA GLN A 356 -57.46 50.77 -19.64
C GLN A 356 -57.24 51.98 -20.57
N ALA A 357 -56.07 52.08 -21.20
CA ALA A 357 -55.78 53.16 -22.15
C ALA A 357 -56.67 53.04 -23.41
N GLU A 358 -56.87 51.84 -23.95
CA GLU A 358 -57.78 51.58 -25.07
C GLU A 358 -59.23 51.94 -24.73
N GLN A 359 -59.70 51.57 -23.54
CA GLN A 359 -61.05 51.93 -23.08
C GLN A 359 -61.25 53.45 -22.99
N LYS A 360 -60.29 54.17 -22.41
CA LYS A 360 -60.34 55.64 -22.33
C LYS A 360 -60.34 56.28 -23.72
N ALA A 361 -59.48 55.82 -24.62
CA ALA A 361 -59.43 56.31 -25.99
C ALA A 361 -60.75 56.07 -26.73
N ALA A 362 -61.39 54.91 -26.53
CA ALA A 362 -62.70 54.61 -27.10
C ALA A 362 -63.81 55.51 -26.53
N GLU A 363 -63.78 55.83 -25.23
CA GLU A 363 -64.74 56.75 -24.61
C GLU A 363 -64.57 58.19 -25.12
N GLU A 364 -63.33 58.66 -25.26
CA GLU A 364 -63.02 59.97 -25.83
C GLU A 364 -63.46 60.07 -27.29
N ALA A 365 -63.25 59.02 -28.09
CA ALA A 365 -63.70 58.97 -29.48
C ALA A 365 -65.24 59.06 -29.58
N LYS A 366 -65.98 58.39 -28.69
CA LYS A 366 -67.45 58.50 -28.64
C LYS A 366 -67.92 59.91 -28.31
N ARG A 367 -67.27 60.57 -27.34
CA ARG A 367 -67.58 61.98 -26.98
C ARG A 367 -67.34 62.92 -28.15
N LEU A 368 -66.30 62.68 -28.95
CA LEU A 368 -66.00 63.49 -30.12
C LEU A 368 -67.07 63.32 -31.22
N ASP A 369 -67.51 62.10 -31.48
CA ASP A 369 -68.59 61.79 -32.43
C ASP A 369 -69.93 62.46 -32.02
N GLU A 370 -70.26 62.46 -30.73
CA GLU A 370 -71.45 63.15 -30.20
C GLU A 370 -71.39 64.67 -30.41
N LEU A 371 -70.22 65.29 -30.18
CA LEU A 371 -70.02 66.73 -30.43
C LEU A 371 -70.12 67.06 -31.92
N GLN A 372 -69.53 66.23 -32.80
CA GLN A 372 -69.64 66.42 -34.25
C GLN A 372 -71.10 66.38 -34.73
N LYS A 373 -71.91 65.45 -34.20
CA LYS A 373 -73.35 65.38 -34.50
C LYS A 373 -74.11 66.62 -34.02
N GLN A 374 -73.76 67.15 -32.84
CA GLN A 374 -74.35 68.40 -32.35
C GLN A 374 -74.03 69.57 -33.28
N ASP A 375 -72.77 69.69 -33.70
CA ASP A 375 -72.33 70.76 -34.61
C ASP A 375 -73.02 70.67 -35.98
N GLU A 376 -73.16 69.46 -36.56
CA GLU A 376 -73.85 69.25 -37.83
C GLU A 376 -75.32 69.68 -37.78
N ILE A 377 -76.05 69.29 -36.74
CA ILE A 377 -77.46 69.66 -36.55
C ILE A 377 -77.60 71.18 -36.38
N PHE A 378 -76.70 71.79 -35.61
CA PHE A 378 -76.74 73.23 -35.39
C PHE A 378 -76.46 74.01 -36.68
N LEU A 379 -75.44 73.61 -37.44
CA LEU A 379 -75.10 74.26 -38.72
C LEU A 379 -76.23 74.15 -39.74
N LYS A 380 -76.90 72.99 -39.84
CA LYS A 380 -78.09 72.84 -40.69
C LYS A 380 -79.23 73.75 -40.25
N LEU A 381 -79.53 73.76 -38.95
CA LEU A 381 -80.61 74.59 -38.41
C LEU A 381 -80.36 76.07 -38.68
N ARG A 382 -79.12 76.48 -38.42
CA ARG A 382 -78.65 77.84 -38.63
C ARG A 382 -78.85 78.27 -40.08
N ARG A 383 -78.54 77.39 -41.04
CA ARG A 383 -78.73 77.63 -42.46
C ARG A 383 -80.21 77.77 -42.83
N VAL A 384 -81.09 76.88 -42.37
CA VAL A 384 -82.54 76.97 -42.62
C VAL A 384 -83.11 78.28 -42.08
N LEU A 385 -82.77 78.64 -40.85
CA LEU A 385 -83.22 79.90 -40.24
C LEU A 385 -82.73 81.12 -41.02
N ALA A 386 -81.47 81.11 -41.47
CA ALA A 386 -80.90 82.21 -42.24
C ALA A 386 -81.57 82.36 -43.62
N GLU A 387 -81.78 81.25 -44.33
CA GLU A 387 -82.39 81.22 -45.66
C GLU A 387 -83.86 81.68 -45.62
N GLU A 388 -84.68 81.14 -44.70
CA GLU A 388 -86.12 81.44 -44.62
C GLU A 388 -86.41 82.86 -44.10
N LEU A 389 -85.64 83.31 -43.11
CA LEU A 389 -85.84 84.63 -42.47
C LEU A 389 -85.10 85.76 -43.21
N LEU A 390 -84.32 85.45 -44.26
CA LEU A 390 -83.45 86.38 -44.97
C LEU A 390 -82.48 87.15 -44.07
N VAL A 391 -81.87 86.45 -43.11
CA VAL A 391 -80.84 86.99 -42.22
C VAL A 391 -79.49 86.37 -42.54
N ASP A 392 -78.40 87.08 -42.29
CA ASP A 392 -77.06 86.50 -42.46
C ASP A 392 -76.86 85.36 -41.45
N GLU A 393 -76.26 84.25 -41.89
CA GLU A 393 -76.02 83.09 -41.00
C GLU A 393 -75.27 83.50 -39.72
N GLU A 394 -74.37 84.49 -39.77
CA GLU A 394 -73.63 85.07 -38.62
C GLU A 394 -74.52 85.68 -37.52
N GLU A 395 -75.74 86.09 -37.84
CA GLU A 395 -76.68 86.67 -36.90
C GLU A 395 -77.51 85.61 -36.14
N VAL A 396 -77.63 84.42 -36.71
CA VAL A 396 -78.32 83.27 -36.09
C VAL A 396 -77.41 82.63 -35.04
N LYS A 397 -77.64 82.97 -33.77
CA LYS A 397 -76.96 82.38 -32.61
C LYS A 397 -77.94 81.51 -31.83
N LEU A 398 -77.42 80.55 -31.05
CA LEU A 398 -78.25 79.69 -30.21
C LEU A 398 -79.15 80.48 -29.25
N ASP A 399 -78.67 81.61 -28.73
CA ASP A 399 -79.40 82.47 -27.82
C ASP A 399 -80.28 83.53 -28.52
N SER A 400 -80.28 83.58 -29.86
CA SER A 400 -81.14 84.48 -30.63
C SER A 400 -82.61 84.09 -30.48
N ASP A 401 -83.47 85.09 -30.34
CA ASP A 401 -84.92 84.96 -30.39
C ASP A 401 -85.41 84.97 -31.85
N ILE A 402 -86.16 83.95 -32.26
CA ILE A 402 -86.55 83.76 -33.66
C ILE A 402 -87.54 84.86 -34.11
N GLU A 403 -88.40 85.34 -33.22
CA GLU A 403 -89.40 86.37 -33.54
C GLU A 403 -88.78 87.77 -33.45
N TYR A 404 -88.11 88.07 -32.34
CA TYR A 404 -87.63 89.43 -32.06
C TYR A 404 -86.28 89.75 -32.69
N ASP A 405 -85.33 88.81 -32.70
CA ASP A 405 -83.97 89.03 -33.21
C ASP A 405 -83.85 88.66 -34.69
N LEU A 406 -84.55 87.61 -35.13
CA LEU A 406 -84.48 87.13 -36.53
C LEU A 406 -85.68 87.57 -37.39
N GLY A 407 -86.70 88.20 -36.80
CA GLY A 407 -87.77 88.90 -37.53
C GLY A 407 -88.90 88.02 -38.08
N LEU A 408 -89.09 86.81 -37.57
CA LEU A 408 -90.23 85.95 -37.94
C LEU A 408 -91.56 86.68 -37.71
N GLY A 409 -92.46 86.67 -38.71
CA GLY A 409 -93.77 87.34 -38.65
C GLY A 409 -93.77 88.85 -38.99
N SER A 410 -92.62 89.44 -39.28
CA SER A 410 -92.50 90.88 -39.60
C SER A 410 -92.84 91.24 -41.06
N ARG A 411 -93.11 90.26 -41.94
CA ARG A 411 -93.32 90.45 -43.39
C ARG A 411 -94.75 90.86 -43.79
N SER A 412 -95.72 90.79 -42.87
CA SER A 412 -97.12 91.18 -43.11
C SER A 412 -97.27 92.71 -43.26
N THR A 413 -97.36 93.19 -44.50
CA THR A 413 -97.63 94.61 -44.83
C THR A 413 -99.11 94.95 -45.03
N TYR A 414 -100.03 93.99 -44.87
CA TYR A 414 -101.47 94.22 -45.05
C TYR A 414 -102.34 93.35 -44.12
N GLY A 415 -102.26 93.54 -42.80
CA GLY A 415 -103.37 93.38 -41.83
C GLY A 415 -104.26 92.12 -41.78
N LEU A 416 -104.01 91.05 -42.54
CA LEU A 416 -104.81 89.82 -42.57
C LEU A 416 -103.97 88.61 -43.05
N ASP A 417 -102.86 88.28 -42.39
CA ASP A 417 -102.34 86.90 -42.26
C ASP A 417 -101.14 86.86 -41.30
N TYR A 418 -101.38 86.59 -40.00
CA TYR A 418 -100.33 86.55 -38.97
C TYR A 418 -99.80 85.12 -38.70
N GLY A 419 -100.03 84.17 -39.60
CA GLY A 419 -99.71 82.76 -39.37
C GLY A 419 -98.87 82.04 -40.43
N LEU A 420 -98.70 82.61 -41.63
CA LEU A 420 -98.06 81.92 -42.75
C LEU A 420 -96.54 81.76 -42.54
N ASP A 421 -95.84 82.82 -42.16
CA ASP A 421 -94.38 82.79 -41.97
C ASP A 421 -93.92 81.72 -40.94
N HIS A 422 -94.69 81.52 -39.86
CA HIS A 422 -94.38 80.50 -38.84
C HIS A 422 -94.59 79.07 -39.36
N ILE A 423 -95.62 78.87 -40.18
CA ILE A 423 -95.93 77.55 -40.78
C ILE A 423 -94.91 77.23 -41.87
N GLU A 424 -94.55 78.20 -42.70
CA GLU A 424 -93.50 78.06 -43.72
C GLU A 424 -92.17 77.68 -43.08
N LEU A 425 -91.77 78.35 -42.00
CA LEU A 425 -90.56 78.00 -41.26
C LEU A 425 -90.64 76.59 -40.65
N ALA A 426 -91.76 76.21 -40.06
CA ALA A 426 -91.96 74.87 -39.52
C ALA A 426 -91.83 73.79 -40.62
N MET A 427 -92.46 74.01 -41.78
CA MET A 427 -92.37 73.11 -42.93
C MET A 427 -90.94 73.01 -43.48
N ALA A 428 -90.22 74.13 -43.57
CA ALA A 428 -88.83 74.14 -44.03
C ALA A 428 -87.91 73.36 -43.07
N ILE A 429 -88.14 73.47 -41.77
CA ILE A 429 -87.42 72.69 -40.76
C ILE A 429 -87.79 71.20 -40.84
N GLU A 430 -89.08 70.87 -40.99
CA GLU A 430 -89.54 69.49 -41.17
C GLU A 430 -88.94 68.84 -42.41
N GLU A 431 -88.88 69.56 -43.54
CA GLU A 431 -88.30 69.08 -44.80
C GLU A 431 -86.78 68.89 -44.69
N GLU A 432 -86.04 69.90 -44.21
CA GLU A 432 -84.58 69.82 -44.16
C GLU A 432 -84.08 68.76 -43.15
N PHE A 433 -84.80 68.55 -42.06
CA PHE A 433 -84.44 67.56 -41.03
C PHE A 433 -85.15 66.21 -41.21
N GLU A 434 -86.02 66.07 -42.21
CA GLU A 434 -86.87 64.89 -42.46
C GLU A 434 -87.62 64.42 -41.19
N ILE A 435 -88.18 65.37 -40.44
CA ILE A 435 -88.95 65.10 -39.21
C ILE A 435 -90.37 65.62 -39.31
N GLU A 436 -91.24 65.10 -38.45
CA GLU A 436 -92.56 65.70 -38.20
C GLU A 436 -92.53 66.42 -36.84
N ILE A 437 -92.97 67.68 -36.83
CA ILE A 437 -93.15 68.49 -35.63
C ILE A 437 -94.64 68.48 -35.30
N PRO A 438 -95.07 67.73 -34.26
CA PRO A 438 -96.47 67.71 -33.86
C PRO A 438 -97.00 69.10 -33.53
N ASP A 439 -98.27 69.38 -33.85
CA ASP A 439 -98.90 70.69 -33.62
C ASP A 439 -98.76 71.19 -32.17
N ASP A 440 -98.83 70.29 -31.19
CA ASP A 440 -98.71 70.63 -29.77
C ASP A 440 -97.28 71.01 -29.36
N VAL A 441 -96.29 70.54 -30.11
CA VAL A 441 -94.88 70.90 -29.96
C VAL A 441 -94.63 72.21 -30.68
N ALA A 442 -95.07 72.37 -31.93
CA ALA A 442 -94.97 73.61 -32.70
C ALA A 442 -95.54 74.81 -31.93
N ASP A 443 -96.65 74.60 -31.20
CA ASP A 443 -97.23 75.58 -30.26
C ASP A 443 -96.28 75.97 -29.12
N LYS A 444 -95.58 74.99 -28.53
CA LYS A 444 -94.66 75.18 -27.40
C LYS A 444 -93.36 75.86 -27.82
N ILE A 445 -92.86 75.54 -29.01
CA ILE A 445 -91.63 76.11 -29.57
C ILE A 445 -91.91 77.33 -30.46
N GLY A 446 -93.05 78.02 -30.30
CA GLY A 446 -93.31 79.31 -30.94
C GLY A 446 -93.42 79.30 -32.48
N LEU A 447 -93.52 78.12 -33.10
CA LEU A 447 -93.65 77.95 -34.56
C LEU A 447 -95.11 77.97 -35.04
N LYS A 448 -96.04 78.51 -34.24
CA LYS A 448 -97.44 78.74 -34.62
C LYS A 448 -97.78 80.20 -34.38
N GLY A 449 -98.27 80.90 -35.40
CA GLY A 449 -98.48 82.37 -35.41
C GLY A 449 -99.48 82.96 -34.42
N TYR A 450 -99.98 82.18 -33.44
CA TYR A 450 -100.79 82.66 -32.32
C TYR A 450 -100.18 82.33 -30.95
N SER A 451 -98.99 81.73 -30.92
CA SER A 451 -98.30 81.38 -29.68
C SER A 451 -97.74 82.65 -29.01
N ARG A 452 -97.93 82.77 -27.69
CA ARG A 452 -97.33 83.85 -26.87
C ARG A 452 -95.94 83.48 -26.35
N SER A 453 -95.39 82.37 -26.80
CA SER A 453 -94.13 81.83 -26.34
C SER A 453 -93.03 82.26 -27.30
N ALA A 454 -92.18 83.18 -26.86
CA ALA A 454 -90.95 83.53 -27.55
C ALA A 454 -90.09 82.27 -27.69
N CYS A 455 -89.66 81.94 -28.91
CA CYS A 455 -88.82 80.77 -29.18
C CYS A 455 -87.38 81.19 -29.46
N THR A 456 -86.44 80.58 -28.75
CA THR A 456 -85.01 80.74 -29.04
C THR A 456 -84.50 79.64 -29.97
N VAL A 457 -83.46 79.94 -30.75
CA VAL A 457 -82.79 78.95 -31.61
C VAL A 457 -82.29 77.74 -30.81
N ARG A 458 -81.91 77.92 -29.53
CA ARG A 458 -81.49 76.85 -28.63
C ARG A 458 -82.61 75.88 -28.28
N GLU A 459 -83.83 76.37 -28.06
CA GLU A 459 -84.97 75.50 -27.76
C GLU A 459 -85.34 74.65 -28.97
N LEU A 460 -85.32 75.26 -30.15
CA LEU A 460 -85.50 74.57 -31.42
C LEU A 460 -84.39 73.55 -31.68
N PHE A 461 -83.12 73.93 -31.50
CA PHE A 461 -81.96 73.04 -31.61
C PHE A 461 -82.06 71.85 -30.65
N ASN A 462 -82.42 72.08 -29.39
CA ASN A 462 -82.56 71.01 -28.39
C ASN A 462 -83.67 70.03 -28.76
N TYR A 463 -84.79 70.54 -29.28
CA TYR A 463 -85.88 69.69 -29.76
C TYR A 463 -85.42 68.85 -30.96
N LEU A 464 -84.79 69.46 -31.96
CA LEU A 464 -84.27 68.75 -33.14
C LEU A 464 -83.22 67.71 -32.74
N TYR A 465 -82.27 68.07 -31.87
CA TYR A 465 -81.25 67.17 -31.38
C TYR A 465 -81.84 65.97 -30.62
N GLN A 466 -82.85 66.18 -29.78
CA GLN A 466 -83.53 65.07 -29.10
C GLN A 466 -84.31 64.21 -30.09
N LYS A 467 -85.08 64.83 -30.99
CA LYS A 467 -85.92 64.12 -31.97
C LYS A 467 -85.06 63.26 -32.90
N ILE A 468 -83.99 63.81 -33.47
CA ILE A 468 -83.06 63.09 -34.36
C ILE A 468 -82.36 61.94 -33.61
N ASN A 469 -81.96 62.15 -32.35
CA ASN A 469 -81.37 61.09 -31.53
C ASN A 469 -82.37 60.00 -31.12
N ASP A 470 -83.65 60.33 -30.97
CA ASP A 470 -84.68 59.35 -30.65
C ASP A 470 -85.06 58.53 -31.90
N THR A 471 -85.11 59.16 -33.08
CA THR A 471 -85.32 58.44 -34.36
C THR A 471 -84.17 57.47 -34.64
N THR A 472 -82.92 57.87 -34.39
CA THR A 472 -81.72 57.02 -34.57
C THR A 472 -81.48 55.98 -33.48
N LYS A 473 -82.21 56.03 -32.35
CA LYS A 473 -82.21 54.96 -31.32
C LYS A 473 -83.28 53.89 -31.54
N THR A 474 -84.25 54.16 -32.42
CA THR A 474 -85.40 53.27 -32.68
C THR A 474 -85.21 52.44 -33.96
N GLU A 475 -84.20 52.76 -34.77
CA GLU A 475 -83.60 51.92 -35.81
C GLU A 475 -82.35 51.20 -35.29
#